data_AF-A0A8K0D2U8-F1
#
_entry.id   AF-A0A8K0D2U8-F1
#
_cell.length_a   1.000
_cell.length_b   1.000
_cell.length_c   1.000
_cell.angle_alpha   90.00
_cell.angle_beta   90.00
_cell.angle_gamma   90.00
#
_symmetry.space_group_name_H-M   'P 1'
#
loop_
_entity.id
_entity.type
_entity.pdbx_description
1 polymer ?
#
loop_
_entity_poly.entity_id
_entity_poly.type
_entity_poly.pdbx_seq_one_letter_code
_entity_poly.pdbx_strand_id
1 'polypeptide(L)'
;MFYNIENDIEKDWKESLWRSMEVAVVREQENAILNKQFFSDGTPMISVHADGSWSKRSYDTNYNCLSGLVAIVGKHTKELLLAGVGNRFCSICVRAENWRSHERSLVLQKLVCQLQQWKQIWLEKGLLSVNQCMV
;
A
#
# COMPACT_ATOMS: atom_id res chain seq x y z
N MET A 1 28.22 -6.44 -9.10
CA MET A 1 28.69 -6.31 -7.69
C MET A 1 27.85 -5.29 -6.92
N PHE A 2 27.61 -4.09 -7.45
CA PHE A 2 26.76 -3.07 -6.80
C PHE A 2 25.29 -3.46 -6.62
N TYR A 3 24.68 -4.15 -7.58
CA TYR A 3 23.27 -4.57 -7.50
C TYR A 3 22.92 -5.42 -6.27
N ASN A 4 23.83 -6.25 -5.78
CA ASN A 4 23.54 -7.07 -4.60
C ASN A 4 23.43 -6.21 -3.34
N ILE A 5 24.34 -5.24 -3.20
CA ILE A 5 24.35 -4.30 -2.07
C ILE A 5 23.11 -3.40 -2.13
N GLU A 6 22.74 -2.92 -3.32
CA GLU A 6 21.51 -2.14 -3.52
C GLU A 6 20.26 -2.91 -3.09
N ASN A 7 20.16 -4.19 -3.48
CA ASN A 7 19.03 -5.05 -3.09
C ASN A 7 18.99 -5.31 -1.58
N ASP A 8 20.13 -5.49 -0.94
CA ASP A 8 20.22 -5.70 0.50
C ASP A 8 19.75 -4.44 1.26
N ILE A 9 20.22 -3.26 0.85
CA ILE A 9 19.80 -1.98 1.41
C ILE A 9 18.30 -1.75 1.19
N GLU A 10 17.79 -2.04 -0.01
CA GLU A 10 16.37 -1.92 -0.34
C GLU A 10 15.51 -2.77 0.61
N LYS A 11 15.93 -4.01 0.87
CA LYS A 11 15.24 -4.92 1.77
C LYS A 11 15.23 -4.37 3.20
N ASP A 12 16.37 -3.95 3.72
CA ASP A 12 16.49 -3.43 5.08
C ASP A 12 15.66 -2.16 5.29
N TRP A 13 15.64 -1.27 4.29
CA TRP A 13 14.81 -0.07 4.31
C TRP A 13 13.33 -0.40 4.30
N LYS A 14 12.90 -1.34 3.45
CA LYS A 14 11.50 -1.78 3.39
C LYS A 14 11.05 -2.40 4.71
N GLU A 15 11.87 -3.28 5.30
CA GLU A 15 11.54 -3.89 6.59
C GLU A 15 11.48 -2.86 7.72
N SER A 16 12.43 -1.92 7.75
CA SER A 16 12.46 -0.87 8.77
C SER A 16 11.27 0.07 8.66
N LEU A 17 10.93 0.49 7.44
CA LEU A 17 9.74 1.30 7.18
C LEU A 17 8.46 0.56 7.58
N TRP A 18 8.35 -0.72 7.24
CA TRP A 18 7.21 -1.55 7.61
C TRP A 18 7.02 -1.63 9.13
N ARG A 19 8.09 -1.93 9.87
CA ARG A 19 8.05 -1.97 11.34
C ARG A 19 7.64 -0.63 11.94
N SER A 20 8.15 0.48 11.38
CA SER A 20 7.77 1.82 11.84
C SER A 20 6.29 2.10 11.65
N MET A 21 5.72 1.72 10.49
CA MET A 21 4.29 1.89 10.21
C MET A 21 3.42 1.00 11.11
N GLU A 22 3.83 -0.24 11.38
CA GLU A 22 3.11 -1.14 12.30
C GLU A 22 3.00 -0.55 13.71
N VAL A 23 4.11 -0.02 14.24
CA VAL A 23 4.13 0.62 15.55
C VAL A 23 3.25 1.87 15.58
N ALA A 24 3.28 2.69 14.53
CA ALA A 24 2.45 3.88 14.40
C ALA A 24 0.94 3.54 14.40
N VAL A 25 0.55 2.48 13.68
CA VAL A 25 -0.85 2.01 13.65
C VAL A 25 -1.32 1.56 15.03
N VAL A 26 -0.50 0.80 15.77
CA VAL A 26 -0.85 0.36 17.13
C VAL A 26 -1.05 1.57 18.06
N ARG A 27 -0.17 2.56 18.00
CA ARG A 27 -0.29 3.78 18.82
C ARG A 27 -1.55 4.59 18.48
N GLU A 28 -1.89 4.70 17.20
CA GLU A 28 -3.11 5.40 16.79
C GLU A 28 -4.37 4.60 17.18
N GLN A 29 -4.31 3.26 17.14
CA GLN A 29 -5.37 2.37 17.63
C GLN A 29 -5.59 2.51 19.14
N GLU A 30 -4.52 2.51 19.93
CA GLU A 30 -4.58 2.74 21.38
C GLU A 30 -5.22 4.11 21.69
N ASN A 31 -4.86 5.15 20.93
CA ASN A 31 -5.49 6.46 21.05
C ASN A 31 -7.00 6.42 20.74
N ALA A 32 -7.43 5.68 19.71
CA ALA A 32 -8.85 5.53 19.40
C ALA A 32 -9.62 4.84 20.54
N ILE A 33 -9.02 3.80 21.14
CA ILE A 33 -9.58 3.07 22.29
C ILE A 33 -9.71 4.00 23.50
N LEU A 34 -8.66 4.77 23.83
CA LEU A 34 -8.67 5.73 24.94
C LEU A 34 -9.74 6.80 24.78
N ASN A 35 -9.95 7.28 23.55
CA ASN A 35 -10.97 8.27 23.21
C ASN A 35 -12.38 7.67 23.05
N LYS A 36 -12.56 6.36 23.29
CA LYS A 36 -13.83 5.62 23.15
C LYS A 36 -14.44 5.76 21.75
N GLN A 37 -13.60 5.84 20.73
CA GLN A 37 -14.02 5.92 19.34
C GLN A 37 -14.11 4.51 18.76
N PHE A 38 -15.33 4.01 18.63
CA PHE A 38 -15.60 2.68 18.10
C PHE A 38 -16.69 2.73 17.04
N PHE A 39 -16.58 1.83 16.05
CA PHE A 39 -17.66 1.52 15.12
C PHE A 39 -18.75 0.68 15.80
N SER A 40 -19.88 0.48 15.12
CA SER A 40 -21.02 -0.30 15.64
C SER A 40 -20.68 -1.78 15.91
N ASP A 41 -19.62 -2.30 15.31
CA ASP A 41 -19.11 -3.67 15.48
C ASP A 41 -18.06 -3.80 16.60
N GLY A 42 -17.71 -2.70 17.28
CA GLY A 42 -16.70 -2.67 18.33
C GLY A 42 -15.26 -2.50 17.83
N THR A 43 -15.03 -2.30 16.52
CA THR A 43 -13.70 -1.99 15.99
C THR A 43 -13.30 -0.55 16.33
N PRO A 44 -12.07 -0.29 16.83
CA PRO A 44 -11.59 1.07 17.08
C PRO A 44 -11.59 1.90 15.79
N MET A 45 -12.20 3.09 15.84
CA MET A 45 -12.27 4.00 14.71
C MET A 45 -11.06 4.93 14.71
N ILE A 46 -10.14 4.70 13.78
CA ILE A 46 -8.92 5.51 13.63
C ILE A 46 -9.18 6.70 12.70
N SER A 47 -8.94 7.91 13.19
CA SER A 47 -9.00 9.13 12.38
C SER A 47 -7.69 9.35 11.61
N VAL A 48 -7.77 9.54 10.30
CA VAL A 48 -6.59 9.69 9.44
C VAL A 48 -6.68 10.91 8.52
N HIS A 49 -5.52 11.40 8.10
CA HIS A 49 -5.35 12.26 6.93
C HIS A 49 -4.82 11.40 5.78
N ALA A 50 -5.55 11.36 4.68
CA ALA A 50 -5.12 10.67 3.47
C ALA A 50 -4.76 11.71 2.41
N ASP A 51 -3.58 11.56 1.82
CA ASP A 51 -3.13 12.35 0.68
C ASP A 51 -2.56 11.43 -0.40
N GLY A 52 -2.61 11.87 -1.64
CA GLY A 52 -2.10 11.11 -2.76
C GLY A 52 -1.77 12.02 -3.93
N SER A 53 -0.67 11.69 -4.62
CA SER A 53 -0.20 12.49 -5.74
C SER A 53 0.19 11.60 -6.92
N TRP A 54 -0.08 12.12 -8.11
CA TRP A 54 0.42 11.57 -9.37
C TRP A 54 1.62 12.39 -9.78
N SER A 55 2.77 11.75 -9.97
CA SER A 55 3.96 12.45 -10.45
C SER A 55 3.67 13.08 -11.80
N LYS A 56 3.97 14.37 -11.96
CA LYS A 56 3.95 15.02 -13.28
C LYS A 56 5.22 14.65 -14.04
N ARG A 57 5.09 14.36 -15.34
CA ARG A 57 6.25 14.16 -16.21
C ARG A 57 6.72 15.52 -16.74
N SER A 58 8.03 15.67 -16.88
CA SER A 58 8.67 16.93 -17.30
C SER A 58 8.75 17.13 -18.81
N TYR A 59 8.40 16.13 -19.62
CA TYR A 59 8.35 16.29 -21.08
C TYR A 59 7.19 17.21 -21.43
N ASP A 60 7.43 18.30 -22.20
CA ASP A 60 6.58 19.43 -22.67
C ASP A 60 5.04 19.31 -22.72
N THR A 61 4.52 18.10 -22.61
CA THR A 61 3.13 17.75 -22.39
C THR A 61 2.84 17.52 -20.90
N ASN A 62 1.94 18.30 -20.30
CA ASN A 62 1.55 18.23 -18.88
C ASN A 62 0.72 16.97 -18.49
N TYR A 63 1.20 15.77 -18.85
CA TYR A 63 0.51 14.52 -18.52
C TYR A 63 0.94 13.99 -17.14
N ASN A 64 -0.03 13.39 -16.44
CA ASN A 64 0.22 12.66 -15.21
C ASN A 64 0.94 11.35 -15.52
N CYS A 65 1.92 10.98 -14.70
CA CYS A 65 2.53 9.66 -14.75
C CYS A 65 1.46 8.58 -14.49
N LEU A 66 1.67 7.40 -15.08
CA LEU A 66 0.83 6.23 -14.83
C LEU A 66 1.10 5.59 -13.47
N SER A 67 2.08 6.11 -12.71
CA SER A 67 2.34 5.76 -11.32
C SER A 67 1.93 6.90 -10.40
N GLY A 68 1.34 6.56 -9.27
CA GLY A 68 0.95 7.48 -8.22
C GLY A 68 1.34 6.94 -6.84
N LEU A 69 1.39 7.83 -5.86
CA LEU A 69 1.66 7.52 -4.46
C LEU A 69 0.43 7.89 -3.63
N VAL A 70 0.14 7.10 -2.61
CA VAL A 70 -0.81 7.40 -1.54
C VAL A 70 -0.08 7.33 -0.19
N ALA A 71 -0.39 8.25 0.71
CA ALA A 71 0.07 8.26 2.08
C ALA A 71 -1.11 8.45 3.02
N ILE A 72 -1.15 7.65 4.07
CA ILE A 72 -2.13 7.72 5.16
C ILE A 72 -1.36 8.08 6.43
N VAL A 73 -1.76 9.16 7.07
CA VAL A 73 -1.10 9.72 8.25
C VAL A 73 -2.12 9.78 9.40
N GLY A 74 -1.71 9.36 10.60
CA GLY A 74 -2.56 9.41 11.79
C GLY A 74 -2.93 10.85 12.14
N LYS A 75 -4.19 11.11 12.51
CA LYS A 75 -4.62 12.46 12.87
C LYS A 75 -4.03 12.89 14.21
N HIS A 76 -3.81 11.96 15.15
CA HIS A 76 -3.35 12.27 16.50
C HIS A 76 -1.84 12.12 16.64
N THR A 77 -1.28 10.96 16.28
CA THR A 77 0.17 10.70 16.32
C THR A 77 0.95 11.49 15.27
N LYS A 78 0.30 11.87 14.16
CA LYS A 78 0.94 12.46 12.97
C LYS A 78 2.01 11.55 12.35
N GLU A 79 1.97 10.26 12.67
CA GLU A 79 2.87 9.25 12.14
C GLU A 79 2.31 8.65 10.83
N LEU A 80 3.21 8.17 9.97
CA LEU A 80 2.84 7.49 8.74
C LEU A 80 2.28 6.10 9.08
N LEU A 81 1.02 5.88 8.76
CA LEU A 81 0.33 4.59 8.96
C LEU A 81 0.47 3.69 7.75
N LEU A 82 0.48 4.28 6.55
CA LEU A 82 0.62 3.56 5.29
C LEU A 82 1.20 4.48 4.22
N ALA A 83 2.16 3.98 3.45
CA ALA A 83 2.54 4.56 2.17
C ALA A 83 2.43 3.48 1.08
N GLY A 84 1.78 3.79 -0.02
CA GLY A 84 1.59 2.86 -1.12
C GLY A 84 1.79 3.48 -2.50
N VAL A 85 2.35 2.69 -3.41
CA VAL A 85 2.55 3.08 -4.81
C VAL A 85 1.56 2.32 -5.68
N GLY A 86 0.77 3.04 -6.48
CA GLY A 86 -0.19 2.47 -7.42
C GLY A 86 0.24 2.75 -8.86
N ASN A 87 0.24 1.71 -9.69
CA ASN A 87 0.48 1.85 -11.12
C ASN A 87 -0.81 1.56 -11.90
N ARG A 88 -1.28 2.52 -12.69
CA ARG A 88 -2.39 2.35 -13.63
C ARG A 88 -2.06 1.33 -14.72
N PHE A 89 -0.79 1.26 -15.11
CA PHE A 89 -0.29 0.34 -16.13
C PHE A 89 1.04 -0.24 -15.69
N CYS A 90 1.19 -1.57 -15.77
CA CYS A 90 2.44 -2.25 -15.49
C CYS A 90 2.89 -3.03 -16.73
N SER A 91 3.96 -2.54 -17.37
CA SER A 91 4.52 -3.18 -18.58
C SER A 91 5.01 -4.60 -18.32
N ILE A 92 5.45 -4.91 -17.10
CA ILE A 92 5.83 -6.27 -16.68
C ILE A 92 4.62 -7.19 -16.66
N CYS A 93 3.48 -6.73 -16.10
CA CYS A 93 2.28 -7.54 -15.97
C CYS A 93 1.62 -7.77 -17.35
N VAL A 94 1.62 -6.74 -18.21
CA VAL A 94 1.21 -6.89 -19.63
C VAL A 94 2.15 -7.81 -20.41
N ARG A 95 3.47 -7.72 -20.23
CA ARG A 95 4.43 -8.66 -20.84
C ARG A 95 4.22 -10.09 -20.35
N ALA A 96 3.96 -10.28 -19.07
CA ALA A 96 3.69 -11.59 -18.49
C ALA A 96 2.38 -12.20 -19.03
N GLU A 97 1.32 -11.41 -19.22
CA GLU A 97 0.08 -11.84 -19.87
C GLU A 97 0.30 -12.23 -21.34
N ASN A 98 1.09 -11.43 -22.06
CA ASN A 98 1.47 -11.74 -23.45
C ASN A 98 2.32 -13.01 -23.55
N TRP A 99 3.19 -13.26 -22.56
CA TRP A 99 3.97 -14.51 -22.47
C TRP A 99 3.06 -15.73 -22.17
N ARG A 100 2.12 -15.58 -21.24
CA ARG A 100 1.11 -16.61 -20.90
C ARG A 100 0.19 -16.98 -22.06
N SER A 101 0.11 -16.15 -23.11
CA SER A 101 -0.67 -16.45 -24.31
C SER A 101 -0.01 -17.50 -25.22
N HIS A 102 1.30 -17.73 -25.08
CA HIS A 102 2.08 -18.73 -25.83
C HIS A 102 2.17 -20.11 -25.14
N GLU A 103 1.93 -20.17 -23.83
CA GLU A 103 2.22 -21.35 -23.00
C GLU A 103 0.93 -21.92 -22.37
N ARG A 104 -0.12 -22.08 -23.17
CA ARG A 104 -1.35 -22.82 -22.80
C ARG A 104 -1.17 -24.34 -22.87
N SER A 105 -0.08 -24.83 -22.31
CA SER A 105 0.07 -26.24 -21.92
C SER A 105 0.82 -26.30 -20.59
N LEU A 106 0.04 -26.50 -19.53
CA LEU A 106 0.42 -26.98 -18.20
C LEU A 106 0.75 -25.95 -17.10
N VAL A 107 -0.27 -25.75 -16.25
CA VAL A 107 -0.22 -25.77 -14.78
C VAL A 107 0.35 -24.56 -14.01
N LEU A 108 -0.58 -23.93 -13.27
CA LEU A 108 -0.47 -23.11 -12.05
C LEU A 108 -0.07 -21.62 -12.16
N GLN A 109 -1.12 -20.80 -12.13
CA GLN A 109 -1.14 -19.40 -11.72
C GLN A 109 -0.53 -19.21 -10.31
N LYS A 110 0.38 -18.25 -10.16
CA LYS A 110 0.47 -17.32 -9.02
C LYS A 110 1.52 -16.25 -9.30
N LEU A 111 1.08 -15.00 -9.45
CA LEU A 111 1.75 -13.74 -9.07
C LEU A 111 0.97 -12.60 -9.72
N VAL A 112 -0.13 -12.24 -9.07
CA VAL A 112 -0.84 -11.00 -9.33
C VAL A 112 -0.04 -9.89 -8.64
N CYS A 113 0.84 -9.29 -9.43
CA CYS A 113 1.19 -7.87 -9.45
C CYS A 113 0.64 -7.04 -8.26
N GLN A 114 1.40 -6.99 -7.15
CA GLN A 114 1.41 -6.09 -5.97
C GLN A 114 0.17 -5.28 -5.51
N LEU A 115 -1.05 -5.55 -5.98
CA LEU A 115 -2.30 -4.95 -5.48
C LEU A 115 -3.10 -5.95 -4.62
N GLN A 116 -2.83 -7.26 -4.74
CA GLN A 116 -3.45 -8.28 -3.89
C GLN A 116 -2.82 -8.41 -2.49
N GLN A 117 -1.54 -8.05 -2.32
CA GLN A 117 -0.88 -8.08 -1.00
C GLN A 117 -1.51 -7.09 0.00
N TRP A 118 -2.06 -5.97 -0.49
CA TRP A 118 -2.54 -4.87 0.34
C TRP A 118 -3.93 -5.16 0.93
N LYS A 119 -4.81 -5.85 0.21
CA LYS A 119 -6.08 -6.34 0.79
C LYS A 119 -5.84 -7.47 1.79
N GLN A 120 -4.90 -8.37 1.51
CA GLN A 120 -4.62 -9.51 2.37
C GLN A 120 -4.08 -9.09 3.74
N ILE A 121 -3.09 -8.19 3.79
CA ILE A 121 -2.44 -7.76 5.04
C ILE A 121 -3.40 -7.03 5.98
N TRP A 122 -4.27 -6.17 5.45
CA TRP A 122 -5.24 -5.41 6.26
C TRP A 122 -6.44 -6.26 6.71
N LEU A 123 -6.83 -7.27 5.92
CA LEU A 123 -7.85 -8.27 6.30
C LEU A 123 -7.30 -9.31 7.29
N GLU A 124 -6.05 -9.77 7.12
CA GLU A 124 -5.39 -10.74 8.00
C GLU A 124 -5.08 -10.16 9.39
N LYS A 125 -4.84 -8.85 9.48
CA LYS A 125 -4.60 -8.14 10.75
C LYS A 125 -5.86 -7.49 11.36
N GLY A 126 -7.02 -7.64 10.72
CA GLY A 126 -8.32 -7.20 11.27
C GLY A 126 -8.47 -5.69 11.48
N LEU A 127 -7.75 -4.86 10.74
CA LEU A 127 -7.61 -3.42 11.03
C LEU A 127 -8.59 -2.50 10.27
N LEU A 128 -9.33 -2.99 9.26
CA LEU A 128 -10.36 -2.23 8.54
C LEU A 128 -11.48 -3.15 8.01
N SER A 129 -12.72 -2.92 8.44
CA SER A 129 -13.89 -3.36 7.66
C SER A 129 -14.04 -2.38 6.49
N VAL A 130 -13.81 -2.88 5.27
CA VAL A 130 -13.94 -2.10 4.03
C VAL A 130 -15.42 -1.82 3.81
N ASN A 131 -15.98 -0.82 4.49
CA ASN A 131 -17.27 -0.19 4.18
C ASN A 131 -17.48 1.02 5.10
N GLN A 132 -17.02 2.22 4.71
CA GLN A 132 -17.87 3.43 4.62
C GLN A 132 -17.07 4.72 4.37
N CYS A 133 -17.46 5.38 3.28
CA CYS A 133 -17.45 6.83 3.03
C CYS A 133 -16.16 7.61 3.31
N MET A 134 -15.30 7.67 2.28
CA MET A 134 -14.62 8.94 1.95
C MET A 134 -15.69 9.89 1.40
N VAL A 135 -15.94 10.99 2.12
CA VAL A 135 -16.50 12.22 1.56
C VAL A 135 -15.34 13.16 1.27
#